data_AF-A0A2N2NK69-F1
#
_entry.id   AF-A0A2N2NK69-F1
#
_cell.length_a   1.000
_cell.length_b   1.000
_cell.length_c   1.000
_cell.angle_alpha   90.00
_cell.angle_beta   90.00
_cell.angle_gamma   90.00
#
_symmetry.space_group_name_H-M   'P 1'
#
loop_
_entity.id
_entity.type
_entity.pdbx_description
1 polymer ?
#
loop_
_entity_poly.entity_id
_entity_poly.type
_entity_poly.pdbx_seq_one_letter_code
_entity_poly.pdbx_strand_id
1 'polypeptide(L)'
;MKNNKLYVQIRSKKLGILLMDARLSKKSSINDISKQTGIAEDRLIQFENGSISPSLPELEILAYTYNLPMNHFWGKQILQTDLTDDLEEKFQTLLKIRNKIIGANIKSKRQENRITSEELAEKCDFDIDQLSRFENGEAEIPVPTLEIIAKGLNCQIEDFFDNQGIIGAWRKENAEISSLKELPQEFREFITKPINAPYLDLAMKLSELDVQKLRLVAEGLLEITL
;
A
#
# COMPACT_ATOMS: atom_id res chain seq x y z
N MET A 1 23.87 32.62 22.13
CA MET A 1 24.81 31.47 22.01
C MET A 1 24.45 30.26 22.90
N LYS A 2 24.10 30.42 24.20
CA LYS A 2 23.70 29.28 25.08
C LYS A 2 22.47 28.51 24.57
N ASN A 3 21.47 29.21 24.03
CA ASN A 3 20.24 28.58 23.52
C ASN A 3 20.47 27.69 22.29
N ASN A 4 21.41 28.03 21.40
CA ASN A 4 21.68 27.23 20.19
C ASN A 4 22.39 25.92 20.54
N LYS A 5 23.33 25.94 21.51
CA LYS A 5 24.00 24.71 21.96
C LYS A 5 23.01 23.75 22.64
N LEU A 6 22.14 24.28 23.50
CA LEU A 6 21.08 23.50 24.14
C LEU A 6 20.09 22.95 23.12
N TYR A 7 19.71 23.76 22.11
CA TYR A 7 18.86 23.32 21.01
C TYR A 7 19.48 22.14 20.25
N VAL A 8 20.76 22.26 19.85
CA VAL A 8 21.48 21.18 19.16
C VAL A 8 21.51 19.91 20.00
N GLN A 9 21.80 20.00 21.31
CA GLN A 9 21.80 18.84 22.20
C GLN A 9 20.43 18.15 22.29
N ILE A 10 19.37 18.92 22.54
CA ILE A 10 17.99 18.37 22.62
C ILE A 10 17.61 17.75 21.27
N ARG A 11 17.98 18.39 20.17
CA ARG A 11 17.66 17.91 18.83
C ARG A 11 18.42 16.63 18.47
N SER A 12 19.71 16.53 18.80
CA SER A 12 20.52 15.32 18.62
C SER A 12 19.90 14.14 19.37
N LYS A 13 19.47 14.34 20.63
CA LYS A 13 18.81 13.28 21.42
C LYS A 13 17.50 12.82 20.80
N LYS A 14 16.65 13.75 20.38
CA LYS A 14 15.38 13.41 19.69
C LYS A 14 15.63 12.66 18.38
N LEU A 15 16.58 13.13 17.59
CA LEU A 15 16.92 12.49 16.32
C LEU A 15 17.48 11.08 16.55
N GLY A 16 18.33 10.90 17.57
CA GLY A 16 18.85 9.59 17.96
C GLY A 16 17.75 8.58 18.32
N ILE A 17 16.74 9.03 19.08
CA ILE A 17 15.58 8.18 19.41
C ILE A 17 14.82 7.76 18.13
N LEU A 18 14.57 8.69 17.20
CA LEU A 18 13.88 8.38 15.94
C LEU A 18 14.70 7.42 15.06
N LEU A 19 16.03 7.58 15.02
CA LEU A 19 16.92 6.67 14.28
C LEU A 19 16.92 5.26 14.88
N MET A 20 16.99 5.17 16.21
CA MET A 20 16.93 3.90 16.92
C MET A 20 15.60 3.19 16.67
N ASP A 21 14.49 3.91 16.78
CA ASP A 21 13.14 3.39 16.52
C ASP A 21 12.96 2.96 15.05
N ALA A 22 13.44 3.75 14.09
CA ALA A 22 13.47 3.38 12.67
C ALA A 22 14.26 2.09 12.42
N ARG A 23 15.43 1.93 13.07
CA ARG A 23 16.21 0.70 12.96
C ARG A 23 15.48 -0.51 13.57
N LEU A 24 14.90 -0.34 14.75
CA LEU A 24 14.23 -1.42 15.47
C LEU A 24 12.91 -1.85 14.80
N SER A 25 12.14 -0.90 14.24
CA SER A 25 10.93 -1.22 13.46
C SER A 25 11.25 -2.06 12.20
N LYS A 26 12.44 -1.87 11.62
CA LYS A 26 12.99 -2.74 10.57
C LYS A 26 13.66 -4.02 11.05
N LYS A 27 13.70 -4.27 12.36
CA LYS A 27 14.39 -5.42 12.97
C LYS A 27 15.87 -5.55 12.55
N SER A 28 16.54 -4.43 12.25
CA SER A 28 17.93 -4.42 11.79
C SER A 28 18.91 -4.22 12.95
N SER A 29 20.08 -4.88 12.90
CA SER A 29 21.17 -4.63 13.85
C SER A 29 22.01 -3.43 13.41
N ILE A 30 22.84 -2.88 14.33
CA ILE A 30 23.78 -1.80 14.00
C ILE A 30 24.77 -2.23 12.90
N ASN A 31 25.21 -3.49 12.92
CA ASN A 31 26.11 -4.06 11.91
C ASN A 31 25.44 -4.10 10.53
N ASP A 32 24.15 -4.48 10.47
CA ASP A 32 23.41 -4.52 9.20
C ASP A 32 23.32 -3.12 8.58
N ILE A 33 23.01 -2.11 9.39
CA ILE A 33 22.95 -0.71 8.94
C ILE A 33 24.33 -0.22 8.53
N SER A 34 25.38 -0.58 9.27
CA SER A 34 26.75 -0.20 8.93
C SER A 34 27.15 -0.75 7.55
N LYS A 35 26.87 -2.03 7.29
CA LYS A 35 27.13 -2.66 5.99
C LYS A 35 26.32 -2.05 4.84
N GLN A 36 25.08 -1.66 5.10
CA GLN A 36 24.20 -1.07 4.08
C GLN A 36 24.54 0.39 3.75
N THR A 37 24.93 1.16 4.77
CA THR A 37 25.14 2.62 4.65
C THR A 37 26.60 3.01 4.47
N GLY A 38 27.54 2.12 4.83
CA GLY A 38 28.96 2.43 4.92
C GLY A 38 29.34 3.28 6.15
N ILE A 39 28.39 3.63 7.02
CA ILE A 39 28.65 4.40 8.24
C ILE A 39 29.18 3.44 9.31
N ALA A 40 30.28 3.79 9.96
CA ALA A 40 30.87 2.96 11.01
C ALA A 40 29.92 2.72 12.21
N GLU A 41 29.96 1.51 12.78
CA GLU A 41 29.06 1.09 13.87
C GLU A 41 29.12 2.02 15.09
N ASP A 42 30.32 2.45 15.48
CA ASP A 42 30.55 3.38 16.59
C ASP A 42 29.83 4.72 16.37
N ARG A 43 29.88 5.23 15.13
CA ARG A 43 29.22 6.46 14.72
C ARG A 43 27.70 6.33 14.72
N LEU A 44 27.17 5.19 14.26
CA LEU A 44 25.74 4.87 14.33
C LEU A 44 25.25 4.83 15.79
N ILE A 45 26.00 4.19 16.68
CA ILE A 45 25.69 4.15 18.12
C ILE A 45 25.68 5.57 18.70
N GLN A 46 26.64 6.42 18.31
CA GLN A 46 26.68 7.81 18.76
C GLN A 46 25.54 8.68 18.19
N PHE A 47 25.00 8.34 17.02
CA PHE A 47 23.77 8.96 16.51
C PHE A 47 22.57 8.56 17.35
N GLU A 48 22.36 7.25 17.59
CA GLU A 48 21.20 6.74 18.34
C GLU A 48 21.18 7.24 19.79
N ASN A 49 22.34 7.29 20.44
CA ASN A 49 22.44 7.85 21.78
C ASN A 49 22.41 9.39 21.80
N GLY A 50 22.42 10.06 20.64
CA GLY A 50 22.36 11.51 20.47
C GLY A 50 23.58 12.27 20.98
N SER A 51 24.75 11.63 21.05
CA SER A 51 26.03 12.29 21.39
C SER A 51 26.53 13.15 20.24
N ILE A 52 26.34 12.68 19.01
CA ILE A 52 26.50 13.48 17.79
C ILE A 52 25.23 13.36 16.95
N SER A 53 25.03 14.31 16.03
CA SER A 53 23.96 14.22 15.02
C SER A 53 24.56 13.81 13.68
N PRO A 54 23.84 13.02 12.86
CA PRO A 54 24.23 12.81 11.47
C PRO A 54 24.19 14.13 10.69
N SER A 55 25.04 14.23 9.69
CA SER A 55 24.92 15.21 8.62
C SER A 55 23.69 14.92 7.75
N LEU A 56 23.30 15.88 6.90
CA LEU A 56 22.16 15.69 6.00
C LEU A 56 22.36 14.49 5.05
N PRO A 57 23.51 14.31 4.38
CA PRO A 57 23.72 13.13 3.52
C PRO A 57 23.67 11.81 4.29
N GLU A 58 24.25 11.76 5.49
CA GLU A 58 24.15 10.57 6.36
C GLU A 58 22.69 10.29 6.72
N LEU A 59 21.91 11.32 7.02
CA LEU A 59 20.48 11.18 7.34
C LEU A 59 19.65 10.77 6.11
N GLU A 60 19.97 11.26 4.92
CA GLU A 60 19.31 10.86 3.66
C GLU A 60 19.57 9.39 3.33
N ILE A 61 20.82 8.94 3.49
CA ILE A 61 21.19 7.53 3.31
C ILE A 61 20.46 6.66 4.34
N LEU A 62 20.40 7.09 5.61
CA LEU A 62 19.65 6.39 6.66
C LEU A 62 18.15 6.36 6.35
N ALA A 63 17.56 7.47 5.91
CA ALA A 63 16.14 7.56 5.54
C ALA A 63 15.81 6.61 4.38
N TYR A 64 16.64 6.59 3.34
CA TYR A 64 16.55 5.65 2.24
C TYR A 64 16.65 4.20 2.72
N THR A 65 17.67 3.90 3.55
CA THR A 65 17.89 2.57 4.13
C THR A 65 16.71 2.11 4.99
N TYR A 66 16.09 3.02 5.74
CA TYR A 66 14.90 2.77 6.54
C TYR A 66 13.59 2.85 5.74
N ASN A 67 13.62 3.17 4.44
CA ASN A 67 12.42 3.40 3.63
C ASN A 67 11.43 4.37 4.31
N LEU A 68 11.96 5.45 4.89
CA LEU A 68 11.19 6.50 5.58
C LEU A 68 11.36 7.83 4.88
N PRO A 69 10.30 8.66 4.78
CA PRO A 69 10.42 10.00 4.24
C PRO A 69 11.22 10.90 5.19
N MET A 70 11.97 11.86 4.63
CA MET A 70 12.85 12.73 5.42
C MET A 70 12.11 13.48 6.52
N ASN A 71 10.88 13.94 6.27
CA ASN A 71 10.06 14.67 7.25
C ASN A 71 9.80 13.88 8.56
N HIS A 72 9.87 12.54 8.54
CA HIS A 72 9.77 11.71 9.72
C HIS A 72 10.79 12.15 10.79
N PHE A 73 12.04 12.38 10.38
CA PHE A 73 13.12 12.74 11.29
C PHE A 73 13.00 14.16 11.87
N TRP A 74 12.10 15.00 11.35
CA TRP A 74 11.75 16.32 11.89
C TRP A 74 10.51 16.28 12.80
N GLY A 75 9.78 15.16 12.82
CA GLY A 75 8.58 14.97 13.62
C GLY A 75 8.86 14.53 15.06
N LYS A 76 7.80 14.05 15.71
CA LYS A 76 7.83 13.45 17.06
C LYS A 76 7.26 12.03 17.08
N GLN A 77 6.88 11.48 15.93
CA GLN A 77 6.17 10.22 15.83
C GLN A 77 7.16 9.06 15.83
N ILE A 78 6.92 8.10 16.71
CA ILE A 78 7.65 6.83 16.84
C ILE A 78 6.86 5.78 16.04
N LEU A 79 7.56 4.85 15.39
CA LEU A 79 7.04 3.81 14.50
C LEU A 79 6.67 2.53 15.25
N GLN A 80 7.35 2.22 16.36
CA GLN A 80 6.95 1.12 17.22
C GLN A 80 5.52 1.33 17.73
N THR A 81 4.61 0.52 17.18
CA THR A 81 3.28 0.28 17.72
C THR A 81 3.37 -1.13 18.30
N ASP A 82 3.26 -1.27 19.61
CA ASP A 82 3.25 -2.59 20.25
C ASP A 82 2.16 -3.45 19.57
N LEU A 83 2.57 -4.55 18.95
CA LEU A 83 1.64 -5.56 18.45
C LEU A 83 1.00 -6.19 19.69
N THR A 84 -0.15 -5.68 20.10
CA THR A 84 -0.89 -6.20 21.24
C THR A 84 -1.57 -7.52 20.87
N ASP A 85 -1.75 -8.41 21.85
CA ASP A 85 -2.48 -9.69 21.70
C ASP A 85 -3.89 -9.51 21.08
N ASP A 86 -4.49 -8.33 21.26
CA ASP A 86 -5.77 -7.89 20.67
C ASP A 86 -5.76 -7.87 19.11
N LEU A 87 -4.60 -7.69 18.46
CA LEU A 87 -4.50 -7.73 17.00
C LEU A 87 -4.55 -9.14 16.44
N GLU A 88 -3.97 -10.12 17.14
CA GLU A 88 -3.95 -11.50 16.67
C GLU A 88 -5.38 -12.08 16.63
N GLU A 89 -6.15 -11.87 17.69
CA GLU A 89 -7.55 -12.31 17.75
C GLU A 89 -8.43 -11.65 16.67
N LYS A 90 -8.20 -10.36 16.40
CA LYS A 90 -8.86 -9.63 15.31
C LYS A 90 -8.52 -10.22 13.94
N PHE A 91 -7.26 -10.58 13.69
CA PHE A 91 -6.87 -11.19 12.43
C PHE A 91 -7.45 -12.59 12.25
N GLN A 92 -7.46 -13.41 13.29
CA GLN A 92 -8.11 -14.74 13.25
C GLN A 92 -9.60 -14.63 12.89
N THR A 93 -10.28 -13.65 13.47
CA THR A 93 -11.69 -13.36 13.16
C THR A 93 -11.86 -12.90 11.71
N LEU A 94 -10.99 -11.99 11.24
CA LEU A 94 -11.00 -11.48 9.88
C LEU A 94 -10.79 -12.61 8.85
N LEU A 95 -9.82 -13.51 9.07
CA LEU A 95 -9.55 -14.64 8.18
C LEU A 95 -10.78 -15.53 8.00
N LYS A 96 -11.45 -15.89 9.11
CA LYS A 96 -12.69 -16.69 9.07
C LYS A 96 -13.80 -16.02 8.27
N ILE A 97 -14.00 -14.71 8.49
CA ILE A 97 -15.01 -13.93 7.76
C ILE A 97 -14.68 -13.91 6.26
N ARG A 98 -13.40 -13.69 5.91
CA ARG A 98 -12.97 -13.64 4.52
C ARG A 98 -13.12 -14.96 3.79
N ASN A 99 -12.78 -16.09 4.41
CA ASN A 99 -12.98 -17.41 3.80
C ASN A 99 -14.46 -17.66 3.48
N LYS A 100 -15.39 -17.27 4.37
CA LYS A 100 -16.83 -17.35 4.12
C LYS A 100 -17.28 -16.46 2.95
N ILE A 101 -16.77 -15.23 2.87
CA ILE A 101 -17.11 -14.32 1.77
C ILE A 101 -16.59 -14.88 0.43
N ILE A 102 -15.37 -15.40 0.39
CA ILE A 102 -14.81 -16.00 -0.83
C ILE A 102 -15.64 -17.22 -1.25
N GLY A 103 -15.98 -18.11 -0.32
CA GLY A 103 -16.86 -19.26 -0.59
C GLY A 103 -18.23 -18.84 -1.15
N ALA A 104 -18.86 -17.84 -0.53
CA ALA A 104 -20.13 -17.28 -1.00
C ALA A 104 -20.01 -16.67 -2.41
N ASN A 105 -18.90 -15.99 -2.71
CA ASN A 105 -18.65 -15.42 -4.04
C ASN A 105 -18.47 -16.51 -5.10
N ILE A 106 -17.73 -17.59 -4.80
CA ILE A 106 -17.60 -18.75 -5.69
C ILE A 106 -18.99 -19.31 -6.01
N LYS A 107 -19.80 -19.53 -4.97
CA LYS A 107 -21.16 -20.04 -5.09
C LYS A 107 -22.06 -19.12 -5.91
N SER A 108 -22.03 -17.81 -5.67
CA SER A 108 -22.79 -16.82 -6.44
C SER A 108 -22.39 -16.85 -7.91
N LYS A 109 -21.09 -16.81 -8.21
CA LYS A 109 -20.57 -16.80 -9.58
C LYS A 109 -20.91 -18.09 -10.33
N ARG A 110 -20.83 -19.23 -9.63
CA ARG A 110 -21.26 -20.53 -10.15
C ARG A 110 -22.74 -20.50 -10.54
N GLN A 111 -23.60 -19.95 -9.68
CA GLN A 111 -25.04 -19.81 -9.94
C GLN A 111 -25.34 -18.84 -11.08
N GLU A 112 -24.63 -17.71 -11.15
CA GLU A 112 -24.71 -16.74 -12.27
C GLU A 112 -24.36 -17.40 -13.62
N ASN A 113 -23.34 -18.25 -13.62
CA ASN A 113 -22.92 -19.05 -14.77
C ASN A 113 -23.81 -20.28 -15.04
N ARG A 114 -24.82 -20.53 -14.18
CA ARG A 114 -25.78 -21.65 -14.29
C ARG A 114 -25.15 -23.03 -14.36
N ILE A 115 -24.04 -23.22 -13.65
CA ILE A 115 -23.33 -24.51 -13.54
C ILE A 115 -23.59 -25.16 -12.18
N THR A 116 -23.68 -26.49 -12.14
CA THR A 116 -23.90 -27.21 -10.89
C THR A 116 -22.60 -27.36 -10.09
N SER A 117 -22.71 -27.79 -8.83
CA SER A 117 -21.52 -28.05 -8.00
C SER A 117 -20.71 -29.23 -8.55
N GLU A 118 -21.37 -30.25 -9.07
CA GLU A 118 -20.77 -31.41 -9.75
C GLU A 118 -19.98 -30.96 -10.97
N GLU A 119 -20.59 -30.14 -11.83
CA GLU A 119 -19.95 -29.65 -13.06
C GLU A 119 -18.72 -28.77 -12.77
N LEU A 120 -18.78 -27.94 -11.72
CA LEU A 120 -17.62 -27.13 -11.33
C LEU A 120 -16.51 -28.00 -10.73
N ALA A 121 -16.87 -28.99 -9.90
CA ALA A 121 -15.91 -29.92 -9.31
C ALA A 121 -15.17 -30.71 -10.39
N GLU A 122 -15.91 -31.25 -11.38
CA GLU A 122 -15.33 -31.97 -12.53
C GLU A 122 -14.41 -31.05 -13.35
N LYS A 123 -14.84 -29.83 -13.67
CA LYS A 123 -14.02 -28.85 -14.40
C LYS A 123 -12.71 -28.49 -13.69
N CYS A 124 -12.73 -28.48 -12.37
CA CYS A 124 -11.59 -28.09 -11.55
C CYS A 124 -10.75 -29.29 -11.06
N ASP A 125 -11.15 -30.52 -11.41
CA ASP A 125 -10.54 -31.76 -10.91
C ASP A 125 -10.52 -31.83 -9.37
N PHE A 126 -11.66 -31.48 -8.75
CA PHE A 126 -11.86 -31.55 -7.29
C PHE A 126 -12.92 -32.56 -6.91
N ASP A 127 -12.80 -33.09 -5.70
CA ASP A 127 -13.89 -33.81 -5.07
C ASP A 127 -15.05 -32.85 -4.73
N ILE A 128 -16.29 -33.31 -4.90
CA ILE A 128 -17.46 -32.47 -4.71
C ILE A 128 -17.65 -32.01 -3.25
N ASP A 129 -17.29 -32.86 -2.28
CA ASP A 129 -17.36 -32.51 -0.87
C ASP A 129 -16.30 -31.45 -0.54
N GLN A 130 -15.13 -31.54 -1.17
CA GLN A 130 -14.08 -30.53 -1.05
C GLN A 130 -14.56 -29.17 -1.58
N LEU A 131 -15.15 -29.13 -2.79
CA LEU A 131 -15.71 -27.89 -3.35
C LEU A 131 -16.84 -27.33 -2.48
N SER A 132 -17.72 -28.18 -1.96
CA SER A 132 -18.82 -27.78 -1.06
C SER A 132 -18.28 -27.10 0.21
N ARG A 133 -17.25 -27.67 0.83
CA ARG A 133 -16.59 -27.08 2.01
C ARG A 133 -15.97 -25.72 1.71
N PHE A 134 -15.42 -25.52 0.52
CA PHE A 134 -14.94 -24.21 0.07
C PHE A 134 -16.08 -23.21 -0.09
N GLU A 135 -17.16 -23.57 -0.80
CA GLU A 135 -18.33 -22.70 -1.01
C GLU A 135 -19.01 -22.27 0.29
N ASN A 136 -18.99 -23.14 1.32
CA ASN A 136 -19.56 -22.85 2.64
C ASN A 136 -18.58 -22.14 3.59
N GLY A 137 -17.31 -21.96 3.19
CA GLY A 137 -16.27 -21.37 4.04
C GLY A 137 -15.87 -22.25 5.24
N GLU A 138 -16.07 -23.56 5.13
CA GLU A 138 -15.72 -24.58 6.13
C GLU A 138 -14.28 -25.10 5.97
N ALA A 139 -13.67 -24.82 4.82
CA ALA A 139 -12.26 -25.08 4.54
C ALA A 139 -11.60 -23.82 3.96
N GLU A 140 -10.34 -23.60 4.33
CA GLU A 140 -9.50 -22.56 3.74
C GLU A 140 -9.18 -22.94 2.29
N ILE A 141 -9.12 -21.94 1.41
CA ILE A 141 -8.90 -22.16 -0.03
C ILE A 141 -7.48 -21.68 -0.36
N PRO A 142 -6.54 -22.59 -0.68
CA PRO A 142 -5.22 -22.20 -1.16
C PRO A 142 -5.32 -21.35 -2.43
N VAL A 143 -4.42 -20.37 -2.60
CA VAL A 143 -4.46 -19.47 -3.76
C VAL A 143 -4.43 -20.22 -5.11
N PRO A 144 -3.56 -21.23 -5.34
CA PRO A 144 -3.58 -21.99 -6.59
C PRO A 144 -4.89 -22.74 -6.83
N THR A 145 -5.52 -23.23 -5.75
CA THR A 145 -6.85 -23.83 -5.81
C THR A 145 -7.89 -22.80 -6.23
N LEU A 146 -7.84 -21.59 -5.66
CA LEU A 146 -8.72 -20.50 -6.02
C LEU A 146 -8.52 -20.04 -7.47
N GLU A 147 -7.30 -20.06 -8.00
CA GLU A 147 -7.00 -19.78 -9.42
C GLU A 147 -7.64 -20.80 -10.36
N ILE A 148 -7.59 -22.09 -10.00
CA ILE A 148 -8.28 -23.15 -10.76
C ILE A 148 -9.79 -22.92 -10.75
N ILE A 149 -10.37 -22.59 -9.59
CA ILE A 149 -11.80 -22.27 -9.46
C ILE A 149 -12.16 -21.05 -10.31
N ALA A 150 -11.37 -19.97 -10.24
CA ALA A 150 -11.59 -18.75 -11.02
C ALA A 150 -11.62 -19.06 -12.53
N LYS A 151 -10.65 -19.85 -12.99
CA LYS A 151 -10.60 -20.32 -14.39
C LYS A 151 -11.81 -21.18 -14.76
N GLY A 152 -12.23 -22.11 -13.89
CA GLY A 152 -13.43 -22.93 -14.08
C GLY A 152 -14.73 -22.12 -14.13
N LEU A 153 -14.76 -20.99 -13.43
CA LEU A 153 -15.84 -20.00 -13.42
C LEU A 153 -15.72 -18.93 -14.51
N ASN A 154 -14.68 -19.00 -15.36
CA ASN A 154 -14.39 -17.99 -16.39
C ASN A 154 -14.37 -16.55 -15.81
N CYS A 155 -13.74 -16.38 -14.66
CA CYS A 155 -13.56 -15.10 -13.98
C CYS A 155 -12.09 -14.89 -13.61
N GLN A 156 -11.76 -13.70 -13.11
CA GLN A 156 -10.40 -13.36 -12.72
C GLN A 156 -10.20 -13.60 -11.23
N ILE A 157 -8.97 -13.84 -10.78
CA ILE A 157 -8.66 -14.08 -9.36
C ILE A 157 -8.95 -12.82 -8.52
N GLU A 158 -8.81 -11.65 -9.14
CA GLU A 158 -9.09 -10.33 -8.61
C GLU A 158 -10.56 -10.15 -8.20
N ASP A 159 -11.48 -10.91 -8.81
CA ASP A 159 -12.91 -10.88 -8.46
C ASP A 159 -13.17 -11.35 -7.02
N PHE A 160 -12.22 -12.08 -6.42
CA PHE A 160 -12.32 -12.56 -5.03
C PHE A 160 -11.62 -11.65 -4.02
N PHE A 161 -10.97 -10.57 -4.47
CA PHE A 161 -10.25 -9.66 -3.58
C PHE A 161 -11.20 -8.96 -2.59
N ASP A 162 -10.67 -8.61 -1.41
CA ASP A 162 -11.42 -7.84 -0.42
C ASP A 162 -11.59 -6.40 -0.92
N ASN A 163 -12.82 -5.92 -1.04
CA ASN A 163 -13.13 -4.57 -1.53
C ASN A 163 -13.71 -3.65 -0.45
N GLN A 164 -13.93 -4.14 0.77
CA GLN A 164 -14.64 -3.40 1.82
C GLN A 164 -13.87 -3.33 3.15
N GLY A 165 -12.96 -4.28 3.41
CA GLY A 165 -12.16 -4.28 4.63
C GLY A 165 -10.96 -3.33 4.59
N ILE A 166 -10.34 -3.15 5.76
CA ILE A 166 -9.12 -2.34 5.94
C ILE A 166 -7.99 -2.83 5.02
N ILE A 167 -7.89 -4.15 4.83
CA ILE A 167 -6.91 -4.76 3.93
C ILE A 167 -7.26 -4.46 2.47
N GLY A 168 -8.54 -4.48 2.11
CA GLY A 168 -9.02 -4.06 0.80
C GLY A 168 -8.69 -2.61 0.47
N ALA A 169 -8.97 -1.70 1.40
CA ALA A 169 -8.64 -0.28 1.27
C ALA A 169 -7.11 -0.07 1.10
N TRP A 170 -6.31 -0.72 1.94
CA TRP A 170 -4.84 -0.68 1.85
C TRP A 170 -4.33 -1.20 0.50
N ARG A 171 -4.89 -2.31 -0.03
CA ARG A 171 -4.51 -2.84 -1.34
C ARG A 171 -4.84 -1.85 -2.46
N LYS A 172 -6.04 -1.26 -2.41
CA LYS A 172 -6.50 -0.29 -3.42
C LYS A 172 -5.60 0.95 -3.42
N GLU A 173 -5.30 1.50 -2.25
CA GLU A 173 -4.37 2.62 -2.10
C GLU A 173 -2.99 2.31 -2.68
N ASN A 174 -2.43 1.13 -2.40
CA ASN A 174 -1.14 0.72 -2.98
C ASN A 174 -1.18 0.56 -4.51
N ALA A 175 -2.27 0.04 -5.06
CA ALA A 175 -2.45 -0.09 -6.50
C ALA A 175 -2.55 1.30 -7.18
N GLU A 176 -3.28 2.23 -6.57
CA GLU A 176 -3.39 3.63 -7.02
C GLU A 176 -2.02 4.32 -6.98
N ILE A 177 -1.28 4.19 -5.88
CA ILE A 177 0.08 4.74 -5.74
C ILE A 177 1.04 4.14 -6.78
N SER A 178 0.94 2.83 -7.04
CA SER A 178 1.78 2.17 -8.04
C SER A 178 1.47 2.68 -9.45
N SER A 179 0.19 2.81 -9.80
CA SER A 179 -0.25 3.37 -11.08
C SER A 179 0.21 4.82 -11.25
N LEU A 180 0.13 5.63 -10.19
CA LEU A 180 0.63 7.01 -10.21
C LEU A 180 2.14 7.07 -10.45
N LYS A 181 2.92 6.10 -9.96
CA LYS A 181 4.39 6.04 -10.17
C LYS A 181 4.76 5.68 -11.62
N GLU A 182 3.90 4.95 -12.32
CA GLU A 182 4.09 4.57 -13.72
C GLU A 182 3.84 5.73 -14.69
N LEU A 183 3.16 6.80 -14.25
CA LEU A 183 2.95 7.98 -15.07
C LEU A 183 4.27 8.66 -15.47
N PRO A 184 4.37 9.17 -16.72
CA PRO A 184 5.45 10.04 -17.15
C PRO A 184 5.79 11.13 -16.12
N GLN A 185 7.08 11.43 -15.96
CA GLN A 185 7.57 12.37 -14.96
C GLN A 185 6.87 13.74 -15.06
N GLU A 186 6.69 14.26 -16.27
CA GLU A 186 6.03 15.55 -16.53
C GLU A 186 4.60 15.59 -15.96
N PHE A 187 3.84 14.49 -16.08
CA PHE A 187 2.50 14.41 -15.49
C PHE A 187 2.55 14.36 -13.97
N ARG A 188 3.48 13.59 -13.38
CA ARG A 188 3.64 13.53 -11.92
C ARG A 188 4.00 14.92 -11.36
N GLU A 189 4.90 15.64 -12.02
CA GLU A 189 5.27 17.01 -11.64
C GLU A 189 4.12 18.01 -11.82
N PHE A 190 3.26 17.82 -12.82
CA PHE A 190 2.09 18.66 -13.03
C PHE A 190 1.03 18.43 -11.95
N ILE A 191 0.68 17.16 -11.68
CA ILE A 191 -0.41 16.78 -10.76
C ILE A 191 -0.07 17.11 -9.30
N THR A 192 1.22 17.04 -8.92
CA THR A 192 1.65 17.28 -7.53
C THR A 192 1.66 18.77 -7.13
N LYS A 193 1.48 19.70 -8.08
CA LYS A 193 1.43 21.14 -7.80
C LYS A 193 0.00 21.56 -7.41
N PRO A 194 -0.25 22.06 -6.18
CA PRO A 194 -1.60 22.45 -5.75
C PRO A 194 -2.27 23.50 -6.64
N ILE A 195 -1.48 24.42 -7.21
CA ILE A 195 -1.97 25.44 -8.14
C ILE A 195 -2.60 24.86 -9.41
N ASN A 196 -2.28 23.60 -9.75
CA ASN A 196 -2.80 22.95 -10.94
C ASN A 196 -4.16 22.25 -10.73
N ALA A 197 -4.69 22.23 -9.50
CA ALA A 197 -5.98 21.62 -9.19
C ALA A 197 -7.14 22.08 -10.12
N PRO A 198 -7.25 23.38 -10.50
CA PRO A 198 -8.30 23.81 -11.44
C PRO A 198 -8.19 23.18 -12.84
N TYR A 199 -6.98 22.88 -13.33
CA TYR A 199 -6.80 22.21 -14.62
C TYR A 199 -7.25 20.75 -14.55
N LEU A 200 -6.98 20.08 -13.43
CA LEU A 200 -7.44 18.70 -13.21
C LEU A 200 -8.96 18.64 -13.07
N ASP A 201 -9.56 19.60 -12.36
CA ASP A 201 -11.02 19.73 -12.26
C ASP A 201 -11.67 19.96 -13.63
N LEU A 202 -11.08 20.82 -14.45
CA LEU A 202 -11.53 21.01 -15.83
C LEU A 202 -11.40 19.73 -16.66
N ALA A 203 -10.26 19.03 -16.56
CA ALA A 203 -10.05 17.77 -17.28
C ALA A 203 -11.07 16.69 -16.87
N MET A 204 -11.39 16.58 -15.58
CA MET A 204 -12.43 15.68 -15.08
C MET A 204 -13.80 16.03 -15.67
N LYS A 205 -14.21 17.31 -15.60
CA LYS A 205 -15.49 17.77 -16.18
C LYS A 205 -15.59 17.52 -17.68
N LEU A 206 -14.50 17.77 -18.42
CA LEU A 206 -14.45 17.50 -19.85
C LEU A 206 -14.57 16.00 -20.15
N SER A 207 -13.98 15.13 -19.33
CA SER A 207 -14.05 13.67 -19.52
C SER A 207 -15.46 13.09 -19.36
N GLU A 208 -16.35 13.79 -18.64
CA GLU A 208 -17.75 13.39 -18.44
C GLU A 208 -18.67 13.83 -19.60
N LEU A 209 -18.21 14.72 -20.49
CA LEU A 209 -19.00 15.21 -21.61
C LEU A 209 -19.09 14.18 -22.73
N ASP A 210 -20.24 14.14 -23.40
CA ASP A 210 -20.38 13.38 -24.64
C ASP A 210 -19.50 13.96 -25.76
N VAL A 211 -19.17 13.10 -26.73
CA VAL A 211 -18.24 13.42 -27.82
C VAL A 211 -18.69 14.63 -28.65
N GLN A 212 -20.01 14.85 -28.77
CA GLN A 212 -20.54 15.98 -29.54
C GLN A 212 -20.31 17.30 -28.82
N LYS A 213 -20.57 17.36 -27.51
CA LYS A 213 -20.30 18.54 -26.69
C LYS A 213 -18.81 18.87 -26.63
N LEU A 214 -17.95 17.86 -26.53
CA LEU A 214 -16.50 18.06 -26.59
C LEU A 214 -16.05 18.69 -27.91
N ARG A 215 -16.63 18.25 -29.03
CA ARG A 215 -16.32 18.82 -30.34
C ARG A 215 -16.74 20.29 -30.44
N LEU A 216 -17.94 20.64 -29.93
CA LEU A 216 -18.41 22.03 -29.90
C LEU A 216 -17.51 22.93 -29.03
N VAL A 217 -17.03 22.43 -27.89
CA VAL A 217 -16.08 23.17 -27.05
C VAL A 217 -14.75 23.39 -27.79
N ALA A 218 -14.26 22.38 -28.51
CA ALA A 218 -13.03 22.49 -29.29
C ALA A 218 -13.17 23.48 -30.46
N GLU A 219 -14.29 23.44 -31.18
CA GLU A 219 -14.61 24.37 -32.27
C GLU A 219 -14.69 25.82 -31.76
N GLY A 220 -15.38 26.05 -30.63
CA GLY A 220 -15.44 27.38 -30.01
C GLY A 220 -14.08 27.90 -29.55
N LEU A 221 -13.18 27.04 -29.04
CA LEU A 221 -11.81 27.45 -28.68
C LEU A 221 -10.97 27.80 -29.92
N LEU A 222 -11.14 27.08 -31.02
CA LEU A 222 -10.50 27.37 -32.30
C LEU A 222 -10.95 28.72 -32.87
N GLU A 223 -12.24 29.03 -32.82
CA GLU A 223 -12.79 30.31 -33.29
C GLU A 223 -12.29 31.51 -32.48
N ILE A 224 -12.01 31.35 -31.18
CA ILE A 224 -11.52 32.45 -30.31
C ILE A 224 -10.00 32.66 -30.45
N THR A 225 -9.27 31.68 -31.00
CA THR A 225 -7.81 31.72 -31.15
C THR A 225 -7.32 32.06 -32.56
N LEU A 226 -8.23 32.23 -33.52
CA LEU A 226 -7.98 32.69 -34.89
C LEU A 226 -8.34 34.18 -35.06
#